data_AF-U9VX38-F1
#
_entry.id   AF-U9VX38-F1
#
_cell.length_a   1.000
_cell.length_b   1.000
_cell.length_c   1.000
_cell.angle_alpha   90.00
_cell.angle_beta   90.00
_cell.angle_gamma   90.00
#
_symmetry.space_group_name_H-M   'P 1'
#
loop_
_entity.id
_entity.type
_entity.pdbx_description
1 polymer ?
#
loop_
_entity_poly.entity_id
_entity_poly.type
_entity_poly.pdbx_seq_one_letter_code
_entity_poly.pdbx_strand_id
1 'polypeptide(L)'
;MKIKLLLLLHLLRQRGWTLSLPLSIIASPLLFALPGWAQTNTSVLSSSTEAAELTVLDLVALQGAQDHSPATSTLSAAERPELTVPSGNGEVIADIQIRYIDPDGNLVEETARSQRIAQEFALQPGDVYDPELALAGLTRVASLFATDQQATLTLEPAADPDQVLMAVNVDKPNDFFFTFDLTVSRPTALQGPSHPSTVPALSNSARGISAGVRVGIANLGGSDRTLSLGIEGGENILGVDLDFREVFDDESGYGINFANQRAVEPEFTGGDTELETPSGDEPWVHRIGGGVEYFRPLATNLEAALGVSYQQISVREDVFSDDIAPTDELGNALTVSDDGEDDLLTINLAGIFDSRDSTRNPTKGSKLLFGVDQSIPIGDADILFTRLSANYTQFLPLNLFGFTEGPRTLVLNLQGGTILGDTPPYDAFSLGGSSSVRGYGSGEVGTGESFVQASAEYRFPILSFNAFDDDVALGGTFFFDYATDLGTGDEVIGRPAEVRDKPGDGFGYGLGLRALTSFGPVRLEFGINDEGDTRVIFNVGDRF
;
A
#
# COMPACT_ATOMS: atom_id res chain seq x y z
N MET A 1 -9.98 22.32 -13.89
CA MET A 1 -10.75 21.41 -13.00
C MET A 1 -12.28 21.42 -13.25
N LYS A 2 -12.99 22.57 -13.19
CA LYS A 2 -14.48 22.60 -13.27
C LYS A 2 -15.10 22.12 -14.60
N ILE A 3 -14.46 22.39 -15.74
CA ILE A 3 -14.97 21.98 -17.07
C ILE A 3 -14.84 20.47 -17.29
N LYS A 4 -13.78 19.84 -16.76
CA LYS A 4 -13.55 18.39 -16.84
C LYS A 4 -14.53 17.60 -15.95
N LEU A 5 -14.87 18.13 -14.77
CA LEU A 5 -15.87 17.52 -13.86
C LEU A 5 -17.29 17.55 -14.42
N LEU A 6 -17.66 18.63 -15.11
CA LEU A 6 -18.95 18.75 -15.79
C LEU A 6 -19.09 17.78 -16.98
N LEU A 7 -18.00 17.52 -17.70
CA LEU A 7 -17.97 16.54 -18.80
C LEU A 7 -18.14 15.11 -18.28
N LEU A 8 -17.48 14.77 -17.17
CA LEU A 8 -17.60 13.47 -16.50
C LEU A 8 -19.02 13.24 -15.95
N LEU A 9 -19.60 14.24 -15.28
CA LEU A 9 -20.99 14.20 -14.79
C LEU A 9 -22.00 14.07 -15.94
N HIS A 10 -21.74 14.70 -17.09
CA HIS A 10 -22.58 14.57 -18.28
C HIS A 10 -22.53 13.16 -18.87
N LEU A 11 -21.33 12.57 -18.96
CA LEU A 11 -21.12 11.21 -19.47
C LEU A 11 -21.72 10.13 -18.54
N LEU A 12 -21.59 10.30 -17.23
CA LEU A 12 -22.18 9.39 -16.23
C LEU A 12 -23.72 9.43 -16.27
N ARG A 13 -24.30 10.62 -16.46
CA ARG A 13 -25.75 10.80 -16.55
C ARG A 13 -26.34 10.20 -17.84
N GLN A 14 -25.59 10.20 -18.95
CA GLN A 14 -26.01 9.52 -20.18
C GLN A 14 -26.03 7.99 -20.04
N ARG A 15 -25.29 7.41 -19.08
CA ARG A 15 -25.27 5.97 -18.81
C ARG A 15 -26.18 5.53 -17.66
N GLY A 16 -26.94 6.45 -17.05
CA GLY A 16 -27.89 6.15 -15.97
C GLY A 16 -27.27 6.11 -14.57
N TRP A 17 -26.05 6.63 -14.39
CA TRP A 17 -25.35 6.65 -13.11
C TRP A 17 -25.50 8.03 -12.48
N THR A 18 -25.95 8.09 -11.22
CA THR A 18 -26.03 9.33 -10.44
C THR A 18 -24.96 9.33 -9.35
N LEU A 19 -24.01 10.26 -9.44
CA LEU A 19 -23.01 10.50 -8.40
C LEU A 19 -23.48 11.67 -7.52
N SER A 20 -23.77 11.40 -6.25
CA SER A 20 -24.06 12.43 -5.25
C SER A 20 -22.79 12.76 -4.48
N LEU A 21 -22.24 13.95 -4.67
CA LEU A 21 -21.11 14.45 -3.88
C LEU A 21 -21.61 15.36 -2.75
N PRO A 22 -21.10 15.23 -1.51
CA PRO A 22 -21.46 16.12 -0.42
C PRO A 22 -20.96 17.55 -0.69
N LEU A 23 -21.81 18.51 -0.37
CA LEU A 23 -21.65 19.95 -0.63
C LEU A 23 -20.68 20.62 0.36
N SER A 24 -19.47 20.07 0.55
CA SER A 24 -18.45 20.65 1.45
C SER A 24 -17.09 20.93 0.78
N ILE A 25 -16.95 20.66 -0.53
CA ILE A 25 -15.67 20.80 -1.25
C ILE A 25 -15.59 22.06 -2.13
N ILE A 26 -16.57 22.98 -2.07
CA ILE A 26 -16.53 24.21 -2.89
C ILE A 26 -16.75 25.45 -2.04
N ALA A 27 -15.78 25.81 -1.20
CA ALA A 27 -15.69 27.16 -0.65
C ALA A 27 -14.25 27.56 -0.32
N SER A 28 -13.62 28.32 -1.22
CA SER A 28 -12.56 29.29 -0.87
C SER A 28 -12.61 30.42 -1.90
N PRO A 29 -12.79 31.68 -1.48
CA PRO A 29 -12.76 32.81 -2.39
C PRO A 29 -11.34 33.40 -2.41
N LEU A 30 -10.62 33.25 -3.51
CA LEU A 30 -9.50 34.13 -3.82
C LEU A 30 -9.93 35.11 -4.91
N LEU A 31 -10.04 36.38 -4.50
CA LEU A 31 -10.23 37.54 -5.36
C LEU A 31 -8.97 37.71 -6.23
N PHE A 32 -9.12 37.64 -7.56
CA PHE A 32 -8.16 38.26 -8.47
C PHE A 32 -8.91 39.07 -9.53
N ALA A 33 -8.61 40.37 -9.54
CA ALA A 33 -9.05 41.31 -10.55
C ALA A 33 -8.12 41.23 -11.77
N LEU A 34 -8.71 41.17 -12.96
CA LEU A 34 -8.03 41.48 -14.21
C LEU A 34 -8.89 42.50 -14.99
N PRO A 35 -8.32 43.62 -15.46
CA PRO A 35 -9.00 44.55 -16.35
C PRO A 35 -8.67 44.24 -17.82
N GLY A 36 -9.61 44.54 -18.73
CA GLY A 36 -9.29 44.79 -20.14
C GLY A 36 -10.19 44.12 -21.16
N TRP A 37 -11.21 44.87 -21.61
CA TRP A 37 -11.78 45.02 -22.96
C TRP A 37 -11.78 43.86 -23.98
N ALA A 38 -12.76 43.69 -24.87
CA ALA A 38 -14.12 44.19 -25.09
C ALA A 38 -14.61 43.54 -26.41
N GLN A 39 -15.93 43.50 -26.62
CA GLN A 39 -16.65 43.37 -27.91
C GLN A 39 -16.58 41.98 -28.60
N THR A 40 -17.66 41.34 -29.08
CA THR A 40 -18.95 41.80 -29.62
C THR A 40 -20.03 40.71 -29.49
N ASN A 41 -21.22 41.08 -29.04
CA ASN A 41 -22.54 40.91 -29.69
C ASN A 41 -23.67 40.73 -28.67
N THR A 42 -24.31 41.86 -28.39
CA THR A 42 -25.61 42.01 -27.75
C THR A 42 -26.73 41.98 -28.80
N SER A 43 -27.75 41.16 -28.55
CA SER A 43 -29.20 41.37 -28.76
C SER A 43 -29.83 39.98 -28.86
N VAL A 44 -30.78 39.60 -28.01
CA VAL A 44 -32.15 40.15 -27.92
C VAL A 44 -32.65 40.17 -26.46
N LEU A 45 -33.12 41.36 -26.04
CA LEU A 45 -33.91 41.66 -24.83
C LEU A 45 -35.38 41.25 -25.05
N SER A 46 -36.10 40.76 -24.03
CA SER A 46 -36.94 41.53 -23.09
C SER A 46 -37.76 40.48 -22.32
N SER A 47 -38.25 40.60 -21.09
CA SER A 47 -38.48 41.60 -20.02
C SER A 47 -38.94 40.73 -18.82
N SER A 48 -38.73 40.98 -17.53
CA SER A 48 -38.95 42.17 -16.71
C SER A 48 -38.46 41.89 -15.29
N THR A 49 -37.90 42.91 -14.63
CA THR A 49 -37.88 43.25 -13.17
C THR A 49 -38.55 42.25 -12.21
N GLU A 50 -37.93 41.82 -11.11
CA GLU A 50 -37.62 42.62 -9.91
C GLU A 50 -36.57 41.91 -9.03
N ALA A 51 -35.67 42.69 -8.41
CA ALA A 51 -34.77 42.23 -7.37
C ALA A 51 -35.49 42.20 -6.02
N ALA A 52 -35.41 41.08 -5.31
CA ALA A 52 -35.69 41.00 -3.88
C ALA A 52 -34.52 40.27 -3.22
N GLU A 53 -33.78 40.99 -2.37
CA GLU A 53 -32.84 40.42 -1.41
C GLU A 53 -33.63 39.59 -0.39
N LEU A 54 -33.30 38.30 -0.26
CA LEU A 54 -33.80 37.45 0.83
C LEU A 54 -32.63 37.10 1.74
N THR A 55 -32.78 37.45 3.02
CA THR A 55 -31.79 37.20 4.07
C THR A 55 -31.96 35.79 4.64
N VAL A 56 -30.90 35.29 5.30
CA VAL A 56 -30.72 33.92 5.82
C VAL A 56 -31.75 33.51 6.90
N LEU A 57 -32.70 34.37 7.27
CA LEU A 57 -33.75 34.06 8.25
C LEU A 57 -35.05 33.46 7.68
N ASP A 58 -35.23 33.43 6.35
CA ASP A 58 -36.46 32.89 5.73
C ASP A 58 -36.41 31.39 5.38
N LEU A 59 -35.31 30.69 5.72
CA LEU A 59 -35.15 29.25 5.46
C LEU A 59 -35.32 28.34 6.70
N VAL A 60 -36.02 28.82 7.75
CA VAL A 60 -36.24 28.04 8.99
C VAL A 60 -37.73 27.75 9.28
N ALA A 61 -38.66 28.16 8.43
CA ALA A 61 -40.09 27.95 8.68
C ALA A 61 -40.80 27.34 7.48
N LEU A 62 -40.54 26.06 7.16
CA LEU A 62 -41.42 25.21 6.34
C LEU A 62 -40.92 23.75 6.34
N GLN A 63 -41.20 23.01 7.41
CA GLN A 63 -41.40 21.55 7.34
C GLN A 63 -42.07 21.07 8.63
N GLY A 64 -43.39 21.25 8.67
CA GLY A 64 -44.28 20.59 9.62
C GLY A 64 -45.33 19.81 8.83
N ALA A 65 -45.52 18.55 9.22
CA ALA A 65 -46.53 17.60 8.80
C ALA A 65 -46.38 16.97 7.40
N GLN A 66 -45.84 15.76 7.35
CA GLN A 66 -46.66 14.59 6.96
C GLN A 66 -46.15 13.33 7.65
N ASP A 67 -47.13 12.55 8.08
CA ASP A 67 -47.09 11.45 9.04
C ASP A 67 -46.95 10.13 8.27
N HIS A 68 -45.85 9.40 8.48
CA HIS A 68 -45.75 7.98 8.19
C HIS A 68 -44.88 7.32 9.27
N SER A 69 -45.46 6.31 9.93
CA SER A 69 -44.90 5.55 11.05
C SER A 69 -43.47 5.08 10.81
N PRO A 70 -42.56 5.20 11.80
CA PRO A 70 -41.25 4.57 11.70
C PRO A 70 -41.41 3.07 11.95
N ALA A 71 -41.08 2.27 10.94
CA ALA A 71 -40.60 0.92 11.21
C ALA A 71 -39.27 1.08 11.97
N THR A 72 -39.25 0.63 13.22
CA THR A 72 -38.06 0.54 14.04
C THR A 72 -37.10 -0.46 13.40
N SER A 73 -36.20 0.01 12.53
CA SER A 73 -34.93 -0.66 12.26
C SER A 73 -33.88 -0.03 13.16
N THR A 74 -33.84 -0.48 14.41
CA THR A 74 -32.63 -0.38 15.22
C THR A 74 -31.55 -1.18 14.51
N LEU A 75 -30.69 -0.51 13.73
CA LEU A 75 -29.35 -1.02 13.46
C LEU A 75 -28.61 -0.89 14.80
N SER A 76 -28.78 -1.90 15.63
CA SER A 76 -27.87 -2.18 16.73
C SER A 76 -26.48 -2.30 16.15
N ALA A 77 -25.54 -1.51 16.66
CA ALA A 77 -24.13 -1.81 16.52
C ALA A 77 -23.95 -3.29 16.87
N ALA A 78 -23.43 -4.09 15.94
CA ALA A 78 -22.90 -5.38 16.31
C ALA A 78 -21.62 -5.08 17.09
N GLU A 79 -21.70 -5.03 18.41
CA GLU A 79 -20.53 -5.32 19.24
C GLU A 79 -19.90 -6.57 18.64
N ARG A 80 -18.61 -6.51 18.25
CA ARG A 80 -17.93 -7.73 17.82
C ARG A 80 -18.11 -8.75 18.93
N PRO A 81 -18.70 -9.92 18.64
CA PRO A 81 -18.86 -10.91 19.69
C PRO A 81 -17.47 -11.22 20.23
N GLU A 82 -17.31 -11.10 21.55
CA GLU A 82 -16.12 -11.61 22.23
C GLU A 82 -15.94 -13.06 21.77
N LEU A 83 -14.78 -13.37 21.18
CA LEU A 83 -14.51 -14.72 20.70
C LEU A 83 -14.62 -15.66 21.90
N THR A 84 -15.59 -16.55 21.84
CA THR A 84 -15.84 -17.53 22.89
C THR A 84 -15.67 -18.92 22.29
N VAL A 85 -15.20 -19.84 23.12
CA VAL A 85 -15.11 -21.25 22.79
C VAL A 85 -15.89 -22.05 23.84
N PRO A 86 -16.43 -23.23 23.49
CA PRO A 86 -17.03 -24.12 24.46
C PRO A 86 -16.05 -24.46 25.59
N SER A 87 -16.55 -24.61 26.82
CA SER A 87 -15.70 -24.98 27.97
C SER A 87 -15.13 -26.39 27.89
N GLY A 88 -15.81 -27.27 27.15
CA GLY A 88 -15.59 -28.72 27.18
C GLY A 88 -15.93 -29.36 28.53
N ASN A 89 -15.92 -30.69 28.57
CA ASN A 89 -16.05 -31.53 29.77
C ASN A 89 -14.96 -32.61 29.86
N GLY A 90 -13.84 -32.44 29.17
CA GLY A 90 -12.72 -33.39 29.14
C GLY A 90 -12.84 -34.47 28.05
N GLU A 91 -13.63 -34.21 27.01
CA GLU A 91 -13.76 -35.09 25.85
C GLU A 91 -12.49 -35.08 24.99
N VAL A 92 -12.24 -36.20 24.31
CA VAL A 92 -11.13 -36.32 23.35
C VAL A 92 -11.58 -35.84 21.98
N ILE A 93 -10.74 -35.07 21.30
CA ILE A 93 -11.01 -34.57 19.95
C ILE A 93 -10.91 -35.75 18.97
N ALA A 94 -12.03 -36.17 18.39
CA ALA A 94 -12.05 -37.20 17.36
C ALA A 94 -11.43 -36.70 16.05
N ASP A 95 -11.75 -35.46 15.68
CA ASP A 95 -11.37 -34.81 14.43
C ASP A 95 -11.55 -33.29 14.56
N ILE A 96 -10.84 -32.53 13.73
CA ILE A 96 -10.96 -31.08 13.63
C ILE A 96 -11.46 -30.75 12.22
N GLN A 97 -12.69 -30.24 12.12
CA GLN A 97 -13.32 -29.89 10.86
C GLN A 97 -13.41 -28.39 10.69
N ILE A 98 -12.89 -27.90 9.56
CA ILE A 98 -13.08 -26.52 9.13
C ILE A 98 -14.26 -26.49 8.18
N ARG A 99 -15.19 -25.56 8.43
CA ARG A 99 -16.46 -25.45 7.72
C ARG A 99 -16.65 -24.02 7.24
N TYR A 100 -16.88 -23.84 5.95
CA TYR A 100 -17.21 -22.54 5.39
C TYR A 100 -18.71 -22.36 5.30
N ILE A 101 -19.20 -21.25 5.85
CA ILE A 101 -20.62 -20.89 5.83
C ILE A 101 -20.80 -19.78 4.79
N ASP A 102 -21.59 -20.04 3.75
CA ASP A 102 -21.94 -19.00 2.77
C ASP A 102 -22.89 -17.95 3.37
N PRO A 103 -23.11 -16.79 2.72
CA PRO A 103 -24.05 -15.77 3.22
C PRO A 103 -25.49 -16.26 3.40
N ASP A 104 -25.85 -17.40 2.79
CA ASP A 104 -27.17 -18.04 2.89
C ASP A 104 -27.23 -19.07 4.04
N GLY A 105 -26.13 -19.30 4.75
CA GLY A 105 -26.02 -20.22 5.88
C GLY A 105 -25.69 -21.67 5.51
N ASN A 106 -25.34 -21.96 4.25
CA ASN A 106 -25.02 -23.31 3.81
C ASN A 106 -23.53 -23.63 3.98
N LEU A 107 -23.26 -24.90 4.28
CA LEU A 107 -21.90 -25.45 4.29
C LEU A 107 -21.37 -25.57 2.86
N VAL A 108 -20.21 -24.98 2.62
CA VAL A 108 -19.49 -25.08 1.36
C VAL A 108 -18.19 -25.85 1.60
N GLU A 109 -17.90 -26.84 0.74
CA GLU A 109 -16.61 -27.53 0.76
C GLU A 109 -15.53 -26.61 0.17
N GLU A 110 -14.54 -26.24 0.98
CA GLU A 110 -13.35 -25.51 0.56
C GLU A 110 -12.11 -26.16 1.19
N THR A 111 -11.47 -27.05 0.44
CA THR A 111 -10.40 -27.91 0.96
C THR A 111 -9.05 -27.20 1.11
N ALA A 112 -8.72 -26.28 0.20
CA ALA A 112 -7.39 -25.66 0.13
C ALA A 112 -7.06 -24.79 1.36
N ARG A 113 -8.04 -24.01 1.86
CA ARG A 113 -7.85 -23.15 3.05
C ARG A 113 -8.15 -23.86 4.38
N SER A 114 -8.86 -24.99 4.34
CA SER A 114 -9.20 -25.75 5.54
C SER A 114 -7.97 -26.29 6.27
N GLN A 115 -6.94 -26.73 5.53
CA GLN A 115 -5.71 -27.21 6.15
C GLN A 115 -4.91 -26.07 6.81
N ARG A 116 -4.92 -24.86 6.22
CA ARG A 116 -4.26 -23.68 6.81
C ARG A 116 -4.91 -23.27 8.13
N ILE A 117 -6.23 -23.17 8.17
CA ILE A 117 -6.97 -22.83 9.40
C ILE A 117 -6.75 -23.89 10.48
N ALA A 118 -6.70 -25.17 10.12
CA ALA A 118 -6.45 -26.23 11.09
C ALA A 118 -5.06 -26.10 11.76
N GLN A 119 -4.04 -25.64 11.03
CA GLN A 119 -2.68 -25.43 11.57
C GLN A 119 -2.61 -24.29 12.58
N GLU A 120 -3.59 -23.38 12.58
CA GLU A 120 -3.66 -22.33 13.60
C GLU A 120 -4.01 -22.89 14.98
N PHE A 121 -4.45 -24.14 15.11
CA PHE A 121 -4.71 -24.77 16.40
C PHE A 121 -3.53 -25.61 16.87
N ALA A 122 -3.15 -25.44 18.15
CA ALA A 122 -2.17 -26.31 18.79
C ALA A 122 -2.75 -27.70 19.14
N LEU A 123 -4.09 -27.80 19.16
CA LEU A 123 -4.84 -29.03 19.39
C LEU A 123 -4.83 -29.90 18.13
N GLN A 124 -4.70 -31.21 18.30
CA GLN A 124 -4.75 -32.21 17.23
C GLN A 124 -5.83 -33.28 17.52
N PRO A 125 -6.32 -34.00 16.49
CA PRO A 125 -7.12 -35.19 16.72
C PRO A 125 -6.41 -36.18 17.66
N GLY A 126 -7.08 -36.59 18.72
CA GLY A 126 -6.57 -37.43 19.81
C GLY A 126 -6.20 -36.67 21.09
N ASP A 127 -6.10 -35.34 21.06
CA ASP A 127 -5.89 -34.53 22.25
C ASP A 127 -7.17 -34.40 23.09
N VAL A 128 -7.00 -34.21 24.40
CA VAL A 128 -8.12 -33.79 25.26
C VAL A 128 -8.41 -32.32 24.95
N TYR A 129 -9.67 -31.99 24.71
CA TYR A 129 -10.06 -30.62 24.39
C TYR A 129 -9.67 -29.66 25.53
N ASP A 130 -8.92 -28.62 25.17
CA ASP A 130 -8.48 -27.56 26.08
C ASP A 130 -9.05 -26.21 25.60
N PRO A 131 -9.91 -25.54 26.39
CA PRO A 131 -10.54 -24.29 25.99
C PRO A 131 -9.55 -23.12 25.87
N GLU A 132 -8.44 -23.09 26.61
CA GLU A 132 -7.44 -22.03 26.49
C GLU A 132 -6.68 -22.16 25.15
N LEU A 133 -6.28 -23.38 24.79
CA LEU A 133 -5.61 -23.65 23.51
C LEU A 133 -6.56 -23.46 22.31
N ALA A 134 -7.83 -23.85 22.46
CA ALA A 134 -8.86 -23.65 21.46
C ALA A 134 -9.13 -22.16 21.22
N LEU A 135 -9.26 -21.35 22.29
CA LEU A 135 -9.46 -19.91 22.17
C LEU A 135 -8.24 -19.22 21.54
N ALA A 136 -7.03 -19.62 21.93
CA ALA A 136 -5.81 -19.09 21.33
C ALA A 136 -5.73 -19.39 19.83
N GLY A 137 -6.12 -20.60 19.42
CA GLY A 137 -6.20 -20.98 18.00
C GLY A 137 -7.27 -20.19 17.24
N LEU A 138 -8.48 -20.10 17.80
CA LEU A 138 -9.57 -19.34 17.19
C LEU A 138 -9.23 -17.85 17.05
N THR A 139 -8.47 -17.30 18.00
CA THR A 139 -7.96 -15.92 17.93
C THR A 139 -6.96 -15.73 16.80
N ARG A 140 -6.07 -16.70 16.56
CA ARG A 140 -5.16 -16.67 15.40
C ARG A 140 -5.94 -16.77 14.10
N VAL A 141 -6.89 -17.70 14.00
CA VAL A 141 -7.80 -17.82 12.85
C VAL A 141 -8.53 -16.51 12.58
N ALA A 142 -9.14 -15.91 13.61
CA ALA A 142 -9.82 -14.61 13.47
C ALA A 142 -8.86 -13.48 13.06
N SER A 143 -7.57 -13.58 13.41
CA SER A 143 -6.55 -12.61 12.99
C SER A 143 -6.08 -12.79 11.54
N LEU A 144 -6.32 -13.97 10.93
CA LEU A 144 -6.06 -14.21 9.51
C LEU A 144 -7.08 -13.50 8.61
N PHE A 145 -8.29 -13.24 9.12
CA PHE A 145 -9.38 -12.70 8.33
C PHE A 145 -9.60 -11.20 8.58
N ALA A 146 -10.04 -10.49 7.54
CA ALA A 146 -10.40 -9.09 7.65
C ALA A 146 -11.62 -8.91 8.57
N THR A 147 -11.73 -7.69 9.10
CA THR A 147 -12.58 -7.17 10.19
C THR A 147 -14.03 -7.64 10.28
N ASP A 148 -14.60 -8.21 9.23
CA ASP A 148 -16.03 -8.53 9.10
C ASP A 148 -16.32 -10.04 9.11
N GLN A 149 -15.31 -10.92 9.16
CA GLN A 149 -15.53 -12.37 9.14
C GLN A 149 -15.63 -12.95 10.55
N GLN A 150 -16.71 -13.69 10.80
CA GLN A 150 -16.89 -14.39 12.06
C GLN A 150 -16.28 -15.79 11.95
N ALA A 151 -15.38 -16.10 12.88
CA ALA A 151 -14.94 -17.45 13.14
C ALA A 151 -15.57 -17.90 14.45
N THR A 152 -16.27 -19.03 14.43
CA THR A 152 -16.85 -19.65 15.63
C THR A 152 -16.34 -21.07 15.78
N LEU A 153 -16.27 -21.54 17.02
CA LEU A 153 -15.88 -22.89 17.33
C LEU A 153 -17.01 -23.59 18.08
N THR A 154 -17.40 -24.76 17.60
CA THR A 154 -18.43 -25.60 18.21
C THR A 154 -17.89 -27.01 18.46
N LEU A 155 -18.33 -27.63 19.55
CA LEU A 155 -18.08 -29.05 19.83
C LEU A 155 -19.34 -29.85 19.48
N GLU A 156 -19.20 -30.83 18.62
CA GLU A 156 -20.27 -31.71 18.19
C GLU A 156 -20.03 -33.15 18.67
N PRO A 157 -21.08 -33.92 19.01
CA PRO A 157 -20.91 -35.32 19.38
C PRO A 157 -20.26 -36.15 18.25
N ALA A 158 -19.22 -36.90 18.57
CA ALA A 158 -18.62 -37.86 17.64
C ALA A 158 -19.35 -39.22 17.68
N ALA A 159 -18.90 -40.18 16.86
CA ALA A 159 -19.43 -41.54 16.86
C ALA A 159 -19.18 -42.28 18.20
N ASP A 160 -18.09 -41.93 18.89
CA ASP A 160 -17.78 -42.39 20.24
C ASP A 160 -18.33 -41.36 21.25
N PRO A 161 -19.15 -41.75 22.25
CA PRO A 161 -19.73 -40.86 23.26
C PRO A 161 -18.71 -40.08 24.09
N ASP A 162 -17.47 -40.59 24.21
CA ASP A 162 -16.40 -39.94 24.97
C ASP A 162 -15.53 -39.01 24.09
N GLN A 163 -15.91 -38.83 22.82
CA GLN A 163 -15.22 -38.00 21.86
C GLN A 163 -16.09 -36.90 21.28
N VAL A 164 -15.45 -35.82 20.84
CA VAL A 164 -16.09 -34.67 20.20
C VAL A 164 -15.43 -34.35 18.88
N LEU A 165 -16.25 -33.92 17.92
CA LEU A 165 -15.79 -33.26 16.73
C LEU A 165 -15.62 -31.77 17.02
N MET A 166 -14.42 -31.24 16.81
CA MET A 166 -14.16 -29.81 16.90
C MET A 166 -14.44 -29.16 15.55
N ALA A 167 -15.58 -28.48 15.44
CA ALA A 167 -16.00 -27.78 14.22
C ALA A 167 -15.67 -26.29 14.33
N VAL A 168 -14.82 -25.80 13.42
CA VAL A 168 -14.49 -24.39 13.27
C VAL A 168 -15.26 -23.86 12.08
N ASN A 169 -16.27 -23.04 12.34
CA ASN A 169 -17.09 -22.45 11.28
C ASN A 169 -16.58 -21.05 10.96
N VAL A 170 -16.30 -20.80 9.68
CA VAL A 170 -15.78 -19.54 9.17
C VAL A 170 -16.72 -19.02 8.09
N ASP A 171 -17.13 -17.76 8.18
CA ASP A 171 -17.91 -17.14 7.11
C ASP A 171 -17.09 -17.11 5.81
N LYS A 172 -17.68 -17.59 4.72
CA LYS A 172 -17.02 -17.61 3.41
C LYS A 172 -16.76 -16.16 2.98
N PRO A 173 -15.50 -15.78 2.64
CA PRO A 173 -15.22 -14.50 2.03
C PRO A 173 -16.05 -14.32 0.75
N ASN A 174 -16.41 -13.08 0.45
CA ASN A 174 -16.83 -12.75 -0.91
C ASN A 174 -15.64 -13.02 -1.84
N ASP A 175 -15.88 -13.84 -2.88
CA ASP A 175 -14.87 -14.12 -3.89
C ASP A 175 -14.48 -12.83 -4.62
N PHE A 176 -15.41 -11.87 -4.77
CA PHE A 176 -15.07 -10.53 -5.22
C PHE A 176 -14.53 -9.66 -4.08
N PHE A 177 -13.41 -8.99 -4.30
CA PHE A 177 -12.85 -8.02 -3.37
C PHE A 177 -12.57 -6.67 -4.03
N PHE A 178 -12.64 -5.63 -3.21
CA PHE A 178 -12.24 -4.26 -3.50
C PHE A 178 -11.41 -3.76 -2.31
N THR A 179 -10.23 -3.24 -2.54
CA THR A 179 -9.35 -2.70 -1.50
C THR A 179 -8.64 -1.43 -1.97
N PHE A 180 -8.28 -0.56 -1.03
CA PHE A 180 -7.39 0.58 -1.26
C PHE A 180 -5.91 0.23 -1.05
N ASP A 181 -5.63 -0.99 -0.56
CA ASP A 181 -4.27 -1.54 -0.52
C ASP A 181 -3.89 -2.05 -1.92
N LEU A 182 -2.95 -1.35 -2.54
CA LEU A 182 -2.41 -1.71 -3.85
C LEU A 182 -1.36 -2.80 -3.79
N THR A 183 -0.92 -3.27 -2.63
CA THR A 183 0.22 -4.18 -2.54
C THR A 183 -0.23 -5.64 -2.64
N VAL A 184 0.47 -6.45 -3.44
CA VAL A 184 0.31 -7.92 -3.41
C VAL A 184 1.02 -8.47 -2.17
N SER A 185 0.57 -9.64 -1.72
CA SER A 185 1.23 -10.36 -0.64
C SER A 185 2.68 -10.67 -0.99
N ARG A 186 3.56 -10.48 0.00
CA ARG A 186 4.94 -10.97 -0.06
C ARG A 186 4.97 -12.49 0.19
N PRO A 187 6.04 -13.19 -0.25
CA PRO A 187 7.09 -12.71 -1.13
C PRO A 187 6.59 -12.57 -2.58
N THR A 188 7.17 -11.61 -3.29
CA THR A 188 7.05 -11.50 -4.75
C THR A 188 8.39 -11.02 -5.31
N ALA A 189 8.77 -11.61 -6.43
CA ALA A 189 9.94 -11.26 -7.23
C ALA A 189 9.55 -10.50 -8.51
N LEU A 190 8.24 -10.33 -8.76
CA LEU A 190 7.73 -9.54 -9.86
C LEU A 190 7.83 -8.04 -9.60
N GLN A 191 7.82 -7.27 -10.69
CA GLN A 191 7.88 -5.82 -10.68
C GLN A 191 6.57 -5.20 -11.20
N GLY A 192 6.18 -4.07 -10.64
CA GLY A 192 4.97 -3.33 -11.01
C GLY A 192 4.49 -2.45 -9.86
N PRO A 193 3.52 -1.55 -10.09
CA PRO A 193 3.02 -0.63 -9.07
C PRO A 193 2.31 -1.36 -7.93
N SER A 194 1.84 -2.59 -8.16
CA SER A 194 1.22 -3.44 -7.15
C SER A 194 2.21 -4.35 -6.41
N HIS A 195 3.48 -4.40 -6.83
CA HIS A 195 4.47 -5.33 -6.28
C HIS A 195 5.46 -4.59 -5.37
N PRO A 196 5.47 -4.90 -4.06
CA PRO A 196 6.28 -4.15 -3.12
C PRO A 196 7.77 -4.48 -3.25
N SER A 197 8.61 -3.45 -3.28
CA SER A 197 10.07 -3.58 -3.37
C SER A 197 10.70 -4.15 -2.09
N THR A 198 11.92 -4.69 -2.19
CA THR A 198 12.69 -5.17 -1.03
C THR A 198 13.09 -4.02 -0.10
N VAL A 199 13.55 -2.91 -0.68
CA VAL A 199 13.92 -1.68 0.00
C VAL A 199 13.14 -0.51 -0.63
N PRO A 200 12.55 0.39 0.18
CA PRO A 200 11.90 1.60 -0.33
C PRO A 200 12.79 2.57 -1.12
N ALA A 201 14.11 2.47 -1.01
CA ALA A 201 15.04 3.28 -1.79
C ALA A 201 15.11 2.86 -3.28
N LEU A 202 14.48 1.74 -3.67
CA LEU A 202 14.38 1.38 -5.08
C LEU A 202 13.44 2.31 -5.82
N SER A 203 13.89 2.80 -6.99
CA SER A 203 13.09 3.61 -7.88
C SER A 203 11.91 2.81 -8.45
N ASN A 204 10.73 3.00 -7.86
CA ASN A 204 9.45 2.63 -8.47
C ASN A 204 8.26 3.41 -7.88
N SER A 205 8.53 4.49 -7.14
CA SER A 205 7.51 5.28 -6.44
C SER A 205 7.49 6.71 -6.95
N ALA A 206 6.30 7.25 -7.19
CA ALA A 206 6.18 8.63 -7.65
C ALA A 206 6.29 9.66 -6.52
N ARG A 207 6.70 10.88 -6.90
CA ARG A 207 6.65 12.06 -6.04
C ARG A 207 5.20 12.54 -5.85
N GLY A 208 4.86 13.05 -4.67
CA GLY A 208 3.59 13.73 -4.43
C GLY A 208 2.46 12.82 -3.94
N ILE A 209 1.21 13.21 -4.22
CA ILE A 209 0.03 12.47 -3.75
C ILE A 209 -0.42 11.48 -4.82
N SER A 210 -0.41 10.19 -4.48
CA SER A 210 -1.06 9.12 -5.25
C SER A 210 -2.08 8.37 -4.39
N ALA A 211 -3.02 7.75 -5.07
CA ALA A 211 -3.94 6.79 -4.48
C ALA A 211 -4.23 5.71 -5.51
N GLY A 212 -4.62 4.53 -5.04
CA GLY A 212 -5.13 3.53 -5.93
C GLY A 212 -6.12 2.60 -5.29
N VAL A 213 -6.66 1.75 -6.15
CA VAL A 213 -7.64 0.74 -5.81
C VAL A 213 -7.22 -0.57 -6.48
N ARG A 214 -7.44 -1.67 -5.78
CA ARG A 214 -7.35 -3.00 -6.36
C ARG A 214 -8.71 -3.67 -6.31
N VAL A 215 -9.12 -4.21 -7.44
CA VAL A 215 -10.34 -5.00 -7.58
C VAL A 215 -9.99 -6.38 -8.07
N GLY A 216 -10.64 -7.42 -7.56
CA GLY A 216 -10.31 -8.76 -7.99
C GLY A 216 -11.33 -9.80 -7.60
N ILE A 217 -11.06 -11.01 -8.09
CA ILE A 217 -11.81 -12.23 -7.79
C ILE A 217 -10.80 -13.22 -7.20
N ALA A 218 -10.95 -13.51 -5.92
CA ALA A 218 -10.31 -14.61 -5.22
C ALA A 218 -11.07 -15.92 -5.45
N ASN A 219 -10.45 -17.04 -5.06
CA ASN A 219 -11.02 -18.39 -5.14
C ASN A 219 -11.55 -18.79 -6.54
N LEU A 220 -10.90 -18.30 -7.61
CA LEU A 220 -11.38 -18.49 -8.97
C LEU A 220 -11.46 -19.99 -9.31
N GLY A 221 -12.68 -20.49 -9.54
CA GLY A 221 -12.93 -21.89 -9.86
C GLY A 221 -12.82 -22.86 -8.67
N GLY A 222 -12.92 -22.36 -7.42
CA GLY A 222 -12.86 -23.19 -6.20
C GLY A 222 -11.45 -23.60 -5.78
N SER A 223 -10.44 -23.03 -6.42
CA SER A 223 -9.02 -23.13 -6.07
C SER A 223 -8.53 -21.78 -5.55
N ASP A 224 -7.47 -21.73 -4.73
CA ASP A 224 -6.88 -20.49 -4.18
C ASP A 224 -6.13 -19.69 -5.27
N ARG A 225 -6.90 -19.29 -6.28
CA ARG A 225 -6.53 -18.51 -7.44
C ARG A 225 -7.14 -17.13 -7.31
N THR A 226 -6.32 -16.12 -7.49
CA THR A 226 -6.73 -14.72 -7.46
C THR A 226 -6.41 -14.08 -8.81
N LEU A 227 -7.40 -13.39 -9.38
CA LEU A 227 -7.20 -12.47 -10.51
C LEU A 227 -7.54 -11.07 -10.02
N SER A 228 -6.62 -10.12 -10.14
CA SER A 228 -6.81 -8.77 -9.66
C SER A 228 -6.29 -7.70 -10.61
N LEU A 229 -6.91 -6.54 -10.57
CA LEU A 229 -6.55 -5.34 -11.31
C LEU A 229 -6.27 -4.22 -10.29
N GLY A 230 -5.01 -3.83 -10.18
CA GLY A 230 -4.58 -2.63 -9.46
C GLY A 230 -4.59 -1.42 -10.41
N ILE A 231 -5.12 -0.30 -9.93
CA ILE A 231 -5.09 0.98 -10.63
C ILE A 231 -4.58 2.02 -9.65
N GLU A 232 -3.48 2.69 -10.00
CA GLU A 232 -2.90 3.80 -9.26
C GLU A 232 -3.00 5.08 -10.08
N GLY A 233 -3.33 6.19 -9.42
CA GLY A 233 -3.35 7.50 -10.04
C GLY A 233 -3.03 8.60 -9.04
N GLY A 234 -2.29 9.60 -9.49
CA GLY A 234 -1.87 10.71 -8.65
C GLY A 234 -1.48 11.93 -9.46
N GLU A 235 -0.84 12.87 -8.78
CA GLU A 235 -0.26 14.05 -9.42
C GLU A 235 0.83 13.66 -10.43
N ASN A 236 1.70 12.72 -10.04
CA ASN A 236 2.87 12.32 -10.81
C ASN A 236 2.93 10.82 -11.10
N ILE A 237 1.78 10.13 -11.12
CA ILE A 237 1.70 8.71 -11.43
C ILE A 237 0.39 8.31 -12.09
N LEU A 238 0.49 7.38 -13.02
CA LEU A 238 -0.61 6.59 -13.54
C LEU A 238 -0.12 5.16 -13.74
N GLY A 239 -0.69 4.22 -13.01
CA GLY A 239 -0.30 2.82 -13.01
C GLY A 239 -1.49 1.88 -13.17
N VAL A 240 -1.30 0.80 -13.92
CA VAL A 240 -2.24 -0.32 -14.01
C VAL A 240 -1.43 -1.61 -13.88
N ASP A 241 -1.93 -2.55 -13.08
CA ASP A 241 -1.32 -3.86 -12.88
C ASP A 241 -2.39 -4.95 -12.90
N LEU A 242 -2.27 -5.89 -13.84
CA LEU A 242 -3.10 -7.08 -13.91
C LEU A 242 -2.32 -8.25 -13.34
N ASP A 243 -2.78 -8.78 -12.22
CA ASP A 243 -2.11 -9.86 -11.47
C ASP A 243 -2.98 -11.12 -11.43
N PHE A 244 -2.35 -12.26 -11.69
CA PHE A 244 -2.90 -13.58 -11.45
C PHE A 244 -1.97 -14.35 -10.51
N ARG A 245 -2.52 -14.92 -9.44
CA ARG A 245 -1.76 -15.72 -8.46
C ARG A 245 -2.51 -17.00 -8.12
N GLU A 246 -1.81 -18.12 -8.08
CA GLU A 246 -2.32 -19.40 -7.59
C GLU A 246 -1.47 -19.89 -6.42
N VAL A 247 -2.12 -20.26 -5.32
CA VAL A 247 -1.50 -20.84 -4.14
C VAL A 247 -1.94 -22.30 -4.02
N PHE A 248 -0.97 -23.20 -3.89
CA PHE A 248 -1.17 -24.63 -3.69
C PHE A 248 -1.32 -24.97 -2.20
N ASP A 249 -1.64 -26.24 -1.91
CA ASP A 249 -1.87 -26.72 -0.53
C ASP A 249 -0.62 -26.65 0.35
N ASP A 250 0.58 -26.74 -0.26
CA ASP A 250 1.87 -26.62 0.44
C ASP A 250 2.35 -25.16 0.59
N GLU A 251 1.46 -24.20 0.34
CA GLU A 251 1.68 -22.75 0.36
C GLU A 251 2.69 -22.25 -0.70
N SER A 252 3.21 -23.16 -1.53
CA SER A 252 3.89 -22.75 -2.75
C SER A 252 2.90 -22.29 -3.80
N GLY A 253 3.36 -21.59 -4.82
CA GLY A 253 2.47 -21.07 -5.84
C GLY A 253 3.20 -20.36 -6.95
N TYR A 254 2.45 -19.86 -7.91
CA TYR A 254 3.00 -19.04 -8.99
C TYR A 254 2.19 -17.77 -9.19
N GLY A 255 2.87 -16.75 -9.66
CA GLY A 255 2.31 -15.44 -9.99
C GLY A 255 2.62 -15.08 -11.43
N ILE A 256 1.72 -14.36 -12.07
CA ILE A 256 1.89 -13.77 -13.40
C ILE A 256 1.34 -12.36 -13.33
N ASN A 257 2.12 -11.37 -13.77
CA ASN A 257 1.63 -10.00 -13.83
C ASN A 257 1.88 -9.35 -15.20
N PHE A 258 1.10 -8.33 -15.49
CA PHE A 258 1.32 -7.38 -16.57
C PHE A 258 1.06 -5.98 -16.03
N ALA A 259 2.05 -5.11 -16.13
CA ALA A 259 2.01 -3.76 -15.60
C ALA A 259 2.30 -2.72 -16.69
N ASN A 260 1.62 -1.59 -16.59
CA ASN A 260 1.98 -0.36 -17.30
C ASN A 260 1.93 0.79 -16.28
N GLN A 261 3.04 1.51 -16.15
CA GLN A 261 3.18 2.63 -15.23
C GLN A 261 3.86 3.79 -15.94
N ARG A 262 3.35 4.99 -15.72
CA ARG A 262 4.01 6.26 -16.04
C ARG A 262 4.13 7.07 -14.76
N ALA A 263 5.33 7.50 -14.41
CA ALA A 263 5.56 8.26 -13.19
C ALA A 263 6.70 9.27 -13.35
N VAL A 264 6.64 10.37 -12.60
CA VAL A 264 7.84 11.16 -12.30
C VAL A 264 8.55 10.48 -11.14
N GLU A 265 9.74 9.95 -11.43
CA GLU A 265 10.50 9.17 -10.46
C GLU A 265 11.56 10.02 -9.72
N PRO A 266 11.90 9.68 -8.46
CA PRO A 266 12.69 10.55 -7.56
C PRO A 266 14.15 10.73 -7.98
N GLU A 267 14.66 9.90 -8.88
CA GLU A 267 16.04 9.95 -9.39
C GLU A 267 16.22 11.20 -10.24
N PHE A 268 15.17 11.58 -10.97
CA PHE A 268 15.18 12.73 -11.88
C PHE A 268 14.61 14.01 -11.27
N THR A 269 14.29 14.01 -9.98
CA THR A 269 13.77 15.18 -9.26
C THR A 269 14.52 15.41 -7.94
N GLY A 270 14.26 16.55 -7.31
CA GLY A 270 14.89 16.93 -6.04
C GLY A 270 16.34 17.41 -6.21
N GLY A 271 16.95 17.84 -5.11
CA GLY A 271 18.23 18.56 -5.12
C GLY A 271 18.04 20.07 -5.30
N ASP A 272 19.15 20.82 -5.32
CA ASP A 272 19.16 22.27 -5.46
C ASP A 272 18.98 22.75 -6.91
N THR A 273 19.24 21.87 -7.88
CA THR A 273 19.10 22.16 -9.31
C THR A 273 17.97 21.33 -9.92
N GLU A 274 16.91 22.00 -10.36
CA GLU A 274 15.83 21.36 -11.12
C GLU A 274 16.26 21.21 -12.59
N LEU A 275 16.07 20.02 -13.15
CA LEU A 275 16.44 19.71 -14.54
C LEU A 275 15.27 19.08 -15.27
N GLU A 276 14.91 19.72 -16.37
CA GLU A 276 13.79 19.33 -17.23
C GLU A 276 14.30 18.56 -18.47
N THR A 277 13.38 18.00 -19.23
CA THR A 277 13.62 17.52 -20.59
C THR A 277 13.94 18.70 -21.52
N PRO A 278 14.53 18.48 -22.72
CA PRO A 278 14.83 19.55 -23.68
C PRO A 278 13.65 20.42 -24.11
N SER A 279 12.42 19.91 -23.94
CA SER A 279 11.17 20.63 -24.23
C SER A 279 10.68 21.51 -23.07
N GLY A 280 11.34 21.45 -21.91
CA GLY A 280 10.98 22.20 -20.69
C GLY A 280 9.89 21.52 -19.86
N ASP A 281 9.77 20.20 -19.97
CA ASP A 281 8.82 19.39 -19.19
C ASP A 281 9.55 18.44 -18.25
N GLU A 282 8.94 18.08 -17.12
CA GLU A 282 9.48 17.14 -16.14
C GLU A 282 9.57 15.71 -16.73
N PRO A 283 10.68 14.97 -16.57
CA PRO A 283 10.82 13.64 -17.17
C PRO A 283 9.88 12.60 -16.53
N TRP A 284 9.03 11.98 -17.35
CA TRP A 284 8.16 10.87 -16.97
C TRP A 284 8.75 9.53 -17.39
N VAL A 285 9.06 8.66 -16.44
CA VAL A 285 9.46 7.28 -16.71
C VAL A 285 8.23 6.45 -17.02
N HIS A 286 8.21 5.83 -18.20
CA HIS A 286 7.21 4.87 -18.61
C HIS A 286 7.80 3.46 -18.59
N ARG A 287 7.18 2.59 -17.81
CA ARG A 287 7.51 1.16 -17.69
C ARG A 287 6.32 0.34 -18.16
N ILE A 288 6.53 -0.50 -19.16
CA ILE A 288 5.53 -1.47 -19.60
C ILE A 288 6.16 -2.85 -19.65
N GLY A 289 5.52 -3.83 -19.03
CA GLY A 289 6.15 -5.13 -18.86
C GLY A 289 5.29 -6.13 -18.12
N GLY A 290 5.91 -7.23 -17.74
CA GLY A 290 5.29 -8.28 -16.97
C GLY A 290 6.29 -9.36 -16.63
N GLY A 291 5.84 -10.32 -15.83
CA GLY A 291 6.70 -11.42 -15.44
C GLY A 291 5.92 -12.62 -14.95
N VAL A 292 6.69 -13.65 -14.65
CA VAL A 292 6.21 -14.88 -14.01
C VAL A 292 7.10 -15.20 -12.82
N GLU A 293 6.50 -15.68 -11.74
CA GLU A 293 7.23 -16.08 -10.54
C GLU A 293 6.73 -17.41 -10.00
N TYR A 294 7.59 -18.07 -9.23
CA TYR A 294 7.25 -19.17 -8.36
C TYR A 294 7.69 -18.82 -6.94
N PHE A 295 6.81 -18.98 -5.97
CA PHE A 295 7.07 -18.70 -4.56
C PHE A 295 6.79 -19.91 -3.71
N ARG A 296 7.46 -20.00 -2.56
CA ARG A 296 7.24 -21.06 -1.58
C ARG A 296 7.79 -20.71 -0.19
N PRO A 297 7.25 -21.31 0.87
CA PRO A 297 7.96 -21.44 2.13
C PRO A 297 9.21 -22.30 1.96
N LEU A 298 10.30 -21.87 2.60
CA LEU A 298 11.58 -22.59 2.66
C LEU A 298 11.87 -23.13 4.07
N ALA A 299 11.43 -22.40 5.10
CA ALA A 299 11.51 -22.80 6.50
C ALA A 299 10.45 -22.04 7.31
N THR A 300 10.31 -22.34 8.60
CA THR A 300 9.46 -21.55 9.50
C THR A 300 9.86 -20.06 9.42
N ASN A 301 8.86 -19.21 9.18
CA ASN A 301 8.99 -17.76 8.99
C ASN A 301 9.78 -17.32 7.75
N LEU A 302 10.32 -18.23 6.93
CA LEU A 302 11.11 -17.91 5.74
C LEU A 302 10.38 -18.33 4.47
N GLU A 303 10.02 -17.35 3.66
CA GLU A 303 9.43 -17.54 2.35
C GLU A 303 10.30 -16.88 1.28
N ALA A 304 10.30 -17.44 0.07
CA ALA A 304 11.02 -16.88 -1.06
C ALA A 304 10.24 -17.02 -2.36
N ALA A 305 10.48 -16.08 -3.27
CA ALA A 305 9.99 -16.06 -4.64
C ALA A 305 11.17 -15.96 -5.61
N LEU A 306 11.11 -16.73 -6.70
CA LEU A 306 12.01 -16.64 -7.84
C LEU A 306 11.17 -16.28 -9.06
N GLY A 307 11.54 -15.22 -9.77
CA GLY A 307 10.80 -14.72 -10.91
C GLY A 307 11.69 -14.32 -12.08
N VAL A 308 11.05 -14.14 -13.23
CA VAL A 308 11.62 -13.50 -14.40
C VAL A 308 10.69 -12.37 -14.82
N SER A 309 11.24 -11.16 -14.96
CA SER A 309 10.49 -9.97 -15.35
C SER A 309 11.13 -9.32 -16.56
N TYR A 310 10.28 -8.89 -17.51
CA TYR A 310 10.68 -8.09 -18.65
C TYR A 310 9.95 -6.75 -18.60
N GLN A 311 10.67 -5.66 -18.83
CA GLN A 311 10.14 -4.31 -18.95
C GLN A 311 10.78 -3.60 -20.14
N GLN A 312 9.97 -2.89 -20.91
CA GLN A 312 10.44 -1.81 -21.78
C GLN A 312 10.30 -0.50 -21.01
N ILE A 313 11.38 0.25 -20.93
CA ILE A 313 11.51 1.47 -20.14
C ILE A 313 11.82 2.62 -21.09
N SER A 314 11.11 3.73 -20.95
CA SER A 314 11.35 4.92 -21.77
C SER A 314 11.10 6.16 -20.94
N VAL A 315 11.87 7.23 -21.14
CA VAL A 315 11.61 8.52 -20.51
C VAL A 315 10.87 9.42 -21.49
N ARG A 316 9.77 10.04 -21.06
CA ARG A 316 8.82 10.80 -21.88
C ARG A 316 8.66 12.21 -21.36
N GLU A 317 8.26 13.11 -22.24
CA GLU A 317 8.08 14.54 -21.90
C GLU A 317 6.86 14.78 -20.98
N ASP A 318 5.79 13.97 -21.08
CA ASP A 318 4.59 14.09 -20.24
C ASP A 318 3.89 12.73 -20.12
N VAL A 319 2.99 12.59 -19.14
CA VAL A 319 2.22 11.38 -18.85
C VAL A 319 1.44 10.85 -20.07
N PHE A 320 1.00 11.70 -20.98
CA PHE A 320 0.29 11.29 -22.21
C PHE A 320 1.08 11.57 -23.49
N SER A 321 2.34 12.00 -23.38
CA SER A 321 3.19 12.20 -24.56
C SER A 321 3.64 10.86 -25.13
N ASP A 322 3.82 10.84 -26.45
CA ASP A 322 4.53 9.79 -27.17
C ASP A 322 5.98 10.17 -27.43
N ASP A 323 6.35 11.44 -27.20
CA ASP A 323 7.70 11.97 -27.38
C ASP A 323 8.63 11.47 -26.27
N ILE A 324 9.81 10.99 -26.68
CA ILE A 324 10.81 10.36 -25.83
C ILE A 324 11.97 11.33 -25.61
N ALA A 325 12.39 11.44 -24.35
CA ALA A 325 13.49 12.28 -23.92
C ALA A 325 14.65 11.40 -23.39
N PRO A 326 15.63 11.01 -24.23
CA PRO A 326 16.77 10.21 -23.80
C PRO A 326 17.74 10.96 -22.89
N THR A 327 17.69 12.30 -22.91
CA THR A 327 18.55 13.18 -22.11
C THR A 327 17.75 14.31 -21.47
N ASP A 328 18.31 14.91 -20.43
CA ASP A 328 17.83 16.19 -19.89
C ASP A 328 18.24 17.39 -20.76
N GLU A 329 17.84 18.60 -20.36
CA GLU A 329 18.17 19.86 -21.03
C GLU A 329 19.67 20.18 -21.10
N LEU A 330 20.49 19.56 -20.23
CA LEU A 330 21.95 19.69 -20.21
C LEU A 330 22.65 18.58 -21.00
N GLY A 331 21.89 17.63 -21.54
CA GLY A 331 22.39 16.50 -22.32
C GLY A 331 22.88 15.32 -21.46
N ASN A 332 22.55 15.28 -20.16
CA ASN A 332 22.83 14.10 -19.34
C ASN A 332 21.81 13.00 -19.64
N ALA A 333 22.26 11.76 -19.64
CA ALA A 333 21.42 10.61 -19.99
C ALA A 333 20.30 10.38 -18.96
N LEU A 334 19.07 10.16 -19.44
CA LEU A 334 17.92 9.73 -18.66
C LEU A 334 17.59 8.24 -18.86
N THR A 335 18.17 7.63 -19.90
CA THR A 335 18.12 6.21 -20.23
C THR A 335 19.52 5.69 -20.53
N VAL A 336 19.68 4.37 -20.66
CA VAL A 336 20.95 3.77 -21.07
C VAL A 336 21.13 3.85 -22.58
N SER A 337 20.10 3.52 -23.36
CA SER A 337 20.09 3.67 -24.81
C SER A 337 20.01 5.13 -25.23
N ASP A 338 20.71 5.47 -26.31
CA ASP A 338 20.72 6.81 -26.93
C ASP A 338 19.37 7.20 -27.55
N ASP A 339 18.51 6.23 -27.88
CA ASP A 339 17.18 6.46 -28.47
C ASP A 339 16.08 6.66 -27.41
N GLY A 340 16.39 6.47 -26.13
CA GLY A 340 15.47 6.69 -25.03
C GLY A 340 14.57 5.50 -24.70
N GLU A 341 14.85 4.32 -25.26
CA GLU A 341 14.13 3.08 -24.96
C GLU A 341 15.09 1.96 -24.53
N ASP A 342 14.86 1.42 -23.34
CA ASP A 342 15.65 0.33 -22.77
C ASP A 342 14.81 -0.93 -22.61
N ASP A 343 15.36 -2.07 -23.01
CA ASP A 343 14.81 -3.40 -22.72
C ASP A 343 15.50 -3.99 -21.49
N LEU A 344 14.74 -4.22 -20.42
CA LEU A 344 15.25 -4.78 -19.18
C LEU A 344 14.63 -6.15 -18.91
N LEU A 345 15.43 -7.21 -19.05
CA LEU A 345 15.08 -8.57 -18.63
C LEU A 345 15.84 -8.91 -17.36
N THR A 346 15.13 -9.30 -16.30
CA THR A 346 15.75 -9.65 -15.01
C THR A 346 15.29 -11.01 -14.51
N ILE A 347 16.20 -11.70 -13.81
CA ILE A 347 15.90 -12.85 -12.95
C ILE A 347 15.95 -12.32 -11.51
N ASN A 348 14.84 -12.45 -10.81
CA ASN A 348 14.62 -11.81 -9.51
C ASN A 348 14.44 -12.88 -8.44
N LEU A 349 15.15 -12.74 -7.33
CA LEU A 349 14.95 -13.51 -6.11
C LEU A 349 14.52 -12.55 -5.02
N ALA A 350 13.39 -12.80 -4.37
CA ALA A 350 12.93 -12.05 -3.22
C ALA A 350 12.66 -13.01 -2.05
N GLY A 351 13.06 -12.61 -0.85
CA GLY A 351 12.84 -13.40 0.36
C GLY A 351 12.38 -12.56 1.53
N ILE A 352 11.56 -13.16 2.37
CA ILE A 352 11.08 -12.58 3.61
C ILE A 352 11.30 -13.55 4.76
N PHE A 353 11.94 -13.08 5.82
CA PHE A 353 11.90 -13.70 7.13
C PHE A 353 11.07 -12.82 8.07
N ASP A 354 9.89 -13.28 8.50
CA ASP A 354 8.99 -12.50 9.36
C ASP A 354 8.71 -13.24 10.67
N SER A 355 9.21 -12.69 11.77
CA SER A 355 8.99 -13.19 13.12
C SER A 355 8.28 -12.17 14.02
N ARG A 356 7.56 -11.21 13.41
CA ARG A 356 6.80 -10.20 14.14
C ARG A 356 5.64 -10.83 14.88
N ASP A 357 5.29 -10.24 16.01
CA ASP A 357 4.11 -10.62 16.82
C ASP A 357 2.78 -10.22 16.15
N SER A 358 2.79 -9.22 15.28
CA SER A 358 1.64 -8.78 14.50
C SER A 358 2.11 -8.18 13.18
N THR A 359 1.42 -8.49 12.08
CA THR A 359 1.67 -7.88 10.77
C THR A 359 1.20 -6.43 10.69
N ARG A 360 0.14 -6.08 11.44
CA ARG A 360 -0.55 -4.78 11.39
C ARG A 360 -0.05 -3.78 12.42
N ASN A 361 0.28 -4.25 13.63
CA ASN A 361 0.82 -3.40 14.69
C ASN A 361 1.94 -4.11 15.45
N PRO A 362 3.12 -4.29 14.82
CA PRO A 362 4.20 -5.03 15.43
C PRO A 362 4.74 -4.32 16.68
N THR A 363 4.91 -5.06 17.76
CA THR A 363 5.51 -4.56 19.02
C THR A 363 6.75 -5.35 19.44
N LYS A 364 6.91 -6.55 18.89
CA LYS A 364 8.02 -7.45 19.19
C LYS A 364 8.36 -8.29 17.95
N GLY A 365 9.63 -8.65 17.83
CA GLY A 365 10.10 -9.55 16.78
C GLY A 365 10.84 -8.79 15.69
N SER A 366 11.04 -9.42 14.55
CA SER A 366 11.84 -8.85 13.46
C SER A 366 11.28 -9.22 12.10
N LYS A 367 11.62 -8.42 11.10
CA LYS A 367 11.31 -8.67 9.70
C LYS A 367 12.56 -8.38 8.88
N LEU A 368 12.99 -9.36 8.09
CA LEU A 368 14.07 -9.21 7.12
C LEU A 368 13.48 -9.42 5.72
N LEU A 369 13.67 -8.45 4.85
CA LEU A 369 13.47 -8.60 3.42
C LEU A 369 14.85 -8.62 2.76
N PHE A 370 15.02 -9.47 1.76
CA PHE A 370 16.23 -9.49 0.94
C PHE A 370 15.89 -9.77 -0.52
N GLY A 371 16.67 -9.21 -1.42
CA GLY A 371 16.43 -9.26 -2.85
C GLY A 371 17.73 -9.37 -3.65
N VAL A 372 17.68 -10.13 -4.73
CA VAL A 372 18.73 -10.23 -5.74
C VAL A 372 18.10 -10.12 -7.12
N ASP A 373 18.48 -9.11 -7.90
CA ASP A 373 18.05 -8.96 -9.29
C ASP A 373 19.26 -9.11 -10.20
N GLN A 374 19.22 -10.06 -11.13
CA GLN A 374 20.24 -10.24 -12.16
C GLN A 374 19.66 -9.84 -13.50
N SER A 375 20.18 -8.79 -14.13
CA SER A 375 19.78 -8.48 -15.51
C SER A 375 20.41 -9.46 -16.49
N ILE A 376 19.69 -9.74 -17.58
CA ILE A 376 20.16 -10.51 -18.71
C ILE A 376 20.28 -9.52 -19.87
N PRO A 377 21.49 -9.30 -20.41
CA PRO A 377 21.70 -8.31 -21.46
C PRO A 377 20.91 -8.65 -22.72
N ILE A 378 20.00 -7.75 -23.08
CA ILE A 378 19.14 -7.80 -24.26
C ILE A 378 18.89 -6.36 -24.76
N GLY A 379 18.27 -6.24 -25.93
CA GLY A 379 18.00 -4.94 -26.53
C GLY A 379 19.28 -4.22 -26.95
N ASP A 380 19.16 -2.93 -27.26
CA ASP A 380 20.28 -2.13 -27.74
C ASP A 380 21.18 -1.61 -26.60
N ALA A 381 20.62 -1.44 -25.40
CA ALA A 381 21.35 -1.01 -24.20
C ALA A 381 22.28 -2.09 -23.60
N ASP A 382 22.04 -3.39 -23.87
CA ASP A 382 22.84 -4.52 -23.37
C ASP A 382 23.10 -4.47 -21.84
N ILE A 383 22.11 -4.02 -21.06
CA ILE A 383 22.25 -3.71 -19.63
C ILE A 383 22.63 -4.96 -18.82
N LEU A 384 23.80 -4.94 -18.17
CA LEU A 384 24.29 -6.02 -17.31
C LEU A 384 24.54 -5.54 -15.87
N PHE A 385 23.72 -6.00 -14.93
CA PHE A 385 23.93 -5.76 -13.51
C PHE A 385 23.50 -6.91 -12.60
N THR A 386 24.05 -6.91 -11.39
CA THR A 386 23.51 -7.65 -10.24
C THR A 386 23.15 -6.65 -9.15
N ARG A 387 21.88 -6.56 -8.76
CA ARG A 387 21.41 -5.75 -7.64
C ARG A 387 21.25 -6.62 -6.41
N LEU A 388 21.79 -6.18 -5.28
CA LEU A 388 21.59 -6.76 -3.96
C LEU A 388 20.87 -5.75 -3.08
N SER A 389 19.84 -6.17 -2.36
CA SER A 389 19.13 -5.30 -1.42
C SER A 389 18.69 -6.05 -0.18
N ALA A 390 18.67 -5.37 0.97
CA ALA A 390 18.19 -5.91 2.23
C ALA A 390 17.56 -4.83 3.11
N ASN A 391 16.50 -5.21 3.83
CA ASN A 391 15.77 -4.36 4.77
C ASN A 391 15.50 -5.16 6.04
N TYR A 392 16.13 -4.78 7.15
CA TYR A 392 15.95 -5.42 8.44
C TYR A 392 15.29 -4.46 9.44
N THR A 393 14.16 -4.89 9.99
CA THR A 393 13.46 -4.18 11.08
C THR A 393 13.40 -5.04 12.33
N GLN A 394 13.76 -4.46 13.46
CA GLN A 394 13.62 -5.03 14.79
C GLN A 394 12.62 -4.20 15.62
N PHE A 395 11.64 -4.89 16.20
CA PHE A 395 10.65 -4.31 17.12
C PHE A 395 10.97 -4.76 18.55
N LEU A 396 11.16 -3.78 19.44
CA LEU A 396 11.54 -4.00 20.83
C LEU A 396 10.49 -3.37 21.75
N PRO A 397 9.82 -4.16 22.61
CA PRO A 397 9.02 -3.60 23.69
C PRO A 397 9.93 -2.77 24.60
N LEU A 398 9.69 -1.46 24.68
CA LEU A 398 10.50 -0.54 25.46
C LEU A 398 9.59 0.44 26.20
N ASN A 399 9.53 0.31 27.51
CA ASN A 399 8.64 1.14 28.34
C ASN A 399 9.37 2.42 28.81
N LEU A 400 9.47 3.44 27.94
CA LEU A 400 10.03 4.75 28.32
C LEU A 400 8.94 5.67 28.89
N PHE A 401 7.99 6.07 28.05
CA PHE A 401 6.83 6.88 28.44
C PHE A 401 5.63 6.61 27.52
N GLY A 402 4.44 7.03 27.96
CA GLY A 402 3.18 7.04 27.22
C GLY A 402 2.10 7.68 28.10
N PHE A 403 1.01 8.16 27.51
CA PHE A 403 -0.02 8.92 28.24
C PHE A 403 -1.16 8.03 28.74
N THR A 404 -1.35 6.85 28.16
CA THR A 404 -2.31 5.83 28.60
C THR A 404 -1.68 4.44 28.70
N GLU A 405 -2.46 3.45 29.15
CA GLU A 405 -2.11 2.05 28.98
C GLU A 405 -2.08 1.68 27.48
N GLY A 406 -1.22 0.73 27.11
CA GLY A 406 -1.01 0.33 25.72
C GLY A 406 0.44 -0.03 25.38
N PRO A 407 0.68 -0.57 24.17
CA PRO A 407 2.00 -1.00 23.72
C PRO A 407 2.95 0.19 23.55
N ARG A 408 4.21 -0.01 23.92
CA ARG A 408 5.31 0.95 23.75
C ARG A 408 6.47 0.23 23.07
N THR A 409 6.89 0.74 21.93
CA THR A 409 7.77 -0.01 21.04
C THR A 409 8.86 0.90 20.50
N LEU A 410 10.11 0.47 20.65
CA LEU A 410 11.22 1.00 19.86
C LEU A 410 11.35 0.16 18.60
N VAL A 411 11.26 0.80 17.45
CA VAL A 411 11.51 0.21 16.13
C VAL A 411 12.89 0.66 15.67
N LEU A 412 13.72 -0.30 15.31
CA LEU A 412 15.03 -0.06 14.70
C LEU A 412 15.00 -0.67 13.31
N ASN A 413 15.40 0.10 12.30
CA ASN A 413 15.43 -0.34 10.93
C ASN A 413 16.79 -0.02 10.31
N LEU A 414 17.33 -0.96 9.54
CA LEU A 414 18.55 -0.83 8.77
C LEU A 414 18.30 -1.38 7.37
N GLN A 415 18.65 -0.60 6.36
CA GLN A 415 18.52 -0.98 4.97
C GLN A 415 19.79 -0.67 4.22
N GLY A 416 20.02 -1.42 3.16
CA GLY A 416 21.08 -1.10 2.22
C GLY A 416 20.95 -1.91 0.94
N GLY A 417 21.70 -1.48 -0.04
CA GLY A 417 21.75 -2.13 -1.34
C GLY A 417 22.93 -1.62 -2.15
N THR A 418 23.24 -2.39 -3.19
CA THR A 418 24.30 -2.10 -4.15
C THR A 418 23.92 -2.71 -5.49
N ILE A 419 24.18 -1.99 -6.57
CA ILE A 419 24.12 -2.50 -7.95
C ILE A 419 25.56 -2.74 -8.39
N LEU A 420 25.84 -3.88 -9.00
CA LEU A 420 27.17 -4.22 -9.52
C LEU A 420 27.07 -4.34 -11.04
N GLY A 421 27.77 -3.47 -11.77
CA GLY A 421 27.73 -3.45 -13.23
C GLY A 421 27.15 -2.13 -13.75
N ASP A 422 26.28 -2.20 -14.74
CA ASP A 422 25.60 -1.02 -15.25
C ASP A 422 24.54 -0.56 -14.24
N THR A 423 24.53 0.74 -13.92
CA THR A 423 23.52 1.33 -13.04
C THR A 423 22.65 2.30 -13.84
N PRO A 424 21.54 1.82 -14.45
CA PRO A 424 20.59 2.68 -15.13
C PRO A 424 20.01 3.72 -14.16
N PRO A 425 19.81 4.98 -14.57
CA PRO A 425 19.39 6.04 -13.67
C PRO A 425 18.03 5.79 -13.04
N TYR A 426 17.05 5.31 -13.80
CA TYR A 426 15.72 4.96 -13.32
C TYR A 426 15.71 3.72 -12.42
N ASP A 427 16.82 3.01 -12.25
CA ASP A 427 16.89 1.78 -11.46
C ASP A 427 17.92 1.92 -10.31
N ALA A 428 18.51 3.12 -10.16
CA ALA A 428 19.40 3.48 -9.06
C ALA A 428 18.65 3.60 -7.73
N PHE A 429 19.38 3.62 -6.62
CA PHE A 429 18.78 3.82 -5.31
C PHE A 429 18.60 5.31 -5.03
N SER A 430 17.38 5.74 -4.74
CA SER A 430 17.04 7.13 -4.44
C SER A 430 16.67 7.32 -2.97
N LEU A 431 17.21 8.37 -2.37
CA LEU A 431 17.15 8.63 -0.93
C LEU A 431 16.43 9.93 -0.63
N GLY A 432 15.71 9.97 0.48
CA GLY A 432 14.87 11.09 0.89
C GLY A 432 13.37 10.82 0.71
N GLY A 433 12.55 11.49 1.52
CA GLY A 433 11.09 11.34 1.49
C GLY A 433 10.52 10.47 2.60
N SER A 434 9.23 10.15 2.49
CA SER A 434 8.43 9.55 3.57
C SER A 434 8.83 8.12 3.94
N SER A 435 9.43 7.38 3.00
CA SER A 435 9.89 5.99 3.17
C SER A 435 11.41 5.89 3.39
N SER A 436 12.15 7.01 3.31
CA SER A 436 13.58 7.14 3.56
C SER A 436 13.83 8.19 4.65
N VAL A 437 14.54 9.29 4.40
CA VAL A 437 14.81 10.34 5.40
C VAL A 437 13.64 11.33 5.50
N ARG A 438 12.84 11.22 6.57
CA ARG A 438 11.71 12.13 6.79
C ARG A 438 12.18 13.53 7.15
N GLY A 439 11.69 14.54 6.44
CA GLY A 439 12.18 15.92 6.53
C GLY A 439 12.71 16.40 5.19
N TYR A 440 13.24 15.48 4.38
CA TYR A 440 13.51 15.67 2.97
C TYR A 440 12.27 15.31 2.11
N GLY A 441 12.19 15.91 0.93
CA GLY A 441 11.34 15.49 -0.18
C GLY A 441 11.87 14.21 -0.85
N SER A 442 11.06 13.65 -1.74
CA SER A 442 11.38 12.41 -2.44
C SER A 442 12.63 12.58 -3.29
N GLY A 443 13.64 11.74 -3.08
CA GLY A 443 14.87 11.76 -3.86
C GLY A 443 15.81 12.94 -3.58
N GLU A 444 15.50 13.82 -2.61
CA GLU A 444 16.30 15.03 -2.32
C GLU A 444 17.65 14.71 -1.67
N VAL A 445 17.85 13.55 -1.05
CA VAL A 445 19.12 13.23 -0.35
C VAL A 445 20.18 12.71 -1.29
N GLY A 446 19.83 11.82 -2.23
CA GLY A 446 20.83 11.21 -3.10
C GLY A 446 20.23 10.24 -4.11
N THR A 447 21.02 9.92 -5.13
CA THR A 447 20.70 8.89 -6.13
C THR A 447 21.99 8.19 -6.51
N GLY A 448 22.18 6.94 -6.07
CA GLY A 448 23.47 6.24 -6.17
C GLY A 448 23.37 4.75 -6.50
N GLU A 449 24.51 4.18 -6.89
CA GLU A 449 24.68 2.74 -7.12
C GLU A 449 24.55 1.93 -5.82
N SER A 450 25.02 2.48 -4.71
CA SER A 450 24.98 1.86 -3.39
C SER A 450 24.35 2.81 -2.37
N PHE A 451 23.75 2.26 -1.32
CA PHE A 451 23.23 3.08 -0.22
C PHE A 451 23.18 2.32 1.09
N VAL A 452 23.14 3.09 2.18
CA VAL A 452 22.75 2.61 3.52
C VAL A 452 21.82 3.63 4.16
N GLN A 453 20.76 3.16 4.80
CA GLN A 453 19.94 4.00 5.67
C GLN A 453 19.54 3.29 6.97
N ALA A 454 19.34 4.08 8.01
CA ALA A 454 18.92 3.60 9.31
C ALA A 454 17.83 4.51 9.90
N SER A 455 16.86 3.90 10.58
CA SER A 455 15.81 4.60 11.30
C SER A 455 15.66 4.07 12.72
N ALA A 456 15.40 4.97 13.66
CA ALA A 456 14.93 4.66 15.00
C ALA A 456 13.60 5.37 15.24
N GLU A 457 12.56 4.63 15.61
CA GLU A 457 11.24 5.17 15.88
C GLU A 457 10.69 4.66 17.21
N TYR A 458 10.37 5.56 18.13
CA TYR A 458 9.70 5.23 19.39
C TYR A 458 8.20 5.49 19.27
N ARG A 459 7.40 4.47 19.49
CA ARG A 459 5.93 4.48 19.44
C ARG A 459 5.36 4.41 20.85
N PHE A 460 4.41 5.28 21.18
CA PHE A 460 3.76 5.32 22.50
C PHE A 460 2.26 5.62 22.41
N PRO A 461 1.44 5.13 23.35
CA PRO A 461 0.00 5.39 23.36
C PRO A 461 -0.29 6.79 23.90
N ILE A 462 -1.25 7.49 23.28
CA ILE A 462 -1.73 8.82 23.70
C ILE A 462 -3.12 8.72 24.34
N LEU A 463 -4.10 8.20 23.60
CA LEU A 463 -5.47 8.01 24.07
C LEU A 463 -6.22 7.03 23.16
N SER A 464 -7.33 6.48 23.64
CA SER A 464 -8.28 5.72 22.83
C SER A 464 -9.62 6.42 22.83
N PHE A 465 -10.29 6.44 21.67
CA PHE A 465 -11.61 7.04 21.51
C PHE A 465 -12.44 6.27 20.50
N ASN A 466 -13.76 6.36 20.62
CA ASN A 466 -14.70 5.76 19.67
C ASN A 466 -14.97 6.77 18.54
N ALA A 467 -14.82 6.35 17.30
CA ALA A 467 -15.17 7.12 16.12
C ALA A 467 -15.71 6.22 15.01
N PHE A 468 -16.85 6.59 14.43
CA PHE A 468 -17.49 5.81 13.36
C PHE A 468 -17.75 4.34 13.74
N ASP A 469 -18.16 4.09 14.99
CA ASP A 469 -18.37 2.75 15.57
C ASP A 469 -17.09 1.88 15.66
N ASP A 470 -15.91 2.48 15.45
CA ASP A 470 -14.61 1.85 15.63
C ASP A 470 -13.88 2.40 16.87
N ASP A 471 -13.21 1.51 17.61
CA ASP A 471 -12.25 1.88 18.65
C ASP A 471 -10.92 2.32 18.01
N VAL A 472 -10.67 3.63 18.02
CA VAL A 472 -9.44 4.22 17.48
C VAL A 472 -8.43 4.41 18.60
N ALA A 473 -7.31 3.68 18.51
CA ALA A 473 -6.16 3.89 19.38
C ALA A 473 -5.22 4.93 18.76
N LEU A 474 -5.15 6.11 19.38
CA LEU A 474 -4.22 7.17 19.01
C LEU A 474 -2.90 7.00 19.78
N GLY A 475 -1.82 6.87 19.03
CA GLY A 475 -0.45 6.88 19.52
C GLY A 475 0.35 8.04 18.94
N GLY A 476 1.50 8.30 19.55
CA GLY A 476 2.52 9.21 19.05
C GLY A 476 3.76 8.45 18.62
N THR A 477 4.55 9.09 17.75
CA THR A 477 5.86 8.62 17.32
C THR A 477 6.90 9.72 17.53
N PHE A 478 8.11 9.31 17.90
CA PHE A 478 9.32 10.10 17.72
C PHE A 478 10.24 9.33 16.81
N PHE A 479 10.87 10.01 15.86
CA PHE A 479 11.75 9.34 14.93
C PHE A 479 13.04 10.09 14.68
N PHE A 480 14.05 9.32 14.26
CA PHE A 480 15.31 9.76 13.71
C PHE A 480 15.66 8.84 12.53
N ASP A 481 15.97 9.43 11.39
CA ASP A 481 16.34 8.76 10.14
C ASP A 481 17.68 9.31 9.64
N TYR A 482 18.52 8.47 9.06
CA TYR A 482 19.76 8.86 8.37
C TYR A 482 19.93 8.00 7.13
N ALA A 483 20.39 8.58 6.03
CA ALA A 483 20.73 7.85 4.81
C ALA A 483 21.98 8.44 4.14
N THR A 484 22.67 7.61 3.36
CA THR A 484 23.76 8.02 2.48
C THR A 484 23.82 7.12 1.26
N ASP A 485 24.13 7.70 0.10
CA ASP A 485 24.44 6.98 -1.15
C ASP A 485 25.91 6.51 -1.22
N LEU A 486 26.63 6.61 -0.10
CA LEU A 486 28.02 6.20 0.06
C LEU A 486 29.00 6.89 -0.91
N GLY A 487 28.60 8.02 -1.51
CA GLY A 487 29.39 8.73 -2.51
C GLY A 487 29.44 8.01 -3.86
N THR A 488 28.40 7.23 -4.19
CA THR A 488 28.29 6.47 -5.45
C THR A 488 27.32 7.10 -6.45
N GLY A 489 26.99 8.38 -6.29
CA GLY A 489 26.09 9.10 -7.19
C GLY A 489 26.66 9.35 -8.58
N ASP A 490 27.98 9.42 -8.71
CA ASP A 490 28.69 9.62 -9.98
C ASP A 490 28.90 8.33 -10.79
N GLU A 491 28.64 7.17 -10.18
CA GLU A 491 28.66 5.83 -10.78
C GLU A 491 27.34 5.52 -11.52
N VAL A 492 26.27 6.26 -11.23
CA VAL A 492 24.98 6.14 -11.93
C VAL A 492 25.09 6.76 -13.33
N ILE A 493 24.59 6.06 -14.35
CA ILE A 493 24.55 6.56 -15.72
C ILE A 493 23.74 7.87 -15.77
N GLY A 494 24.29 8.90 -16.41
CA GLY A 494 23.68 10.25 -16.43
C GLY A 494 23.92 11.09 -15.17
N ARG A 495 24.50 10.49 -14.11
CA ARG A 495 24.89 11.17 -12.85
C ARG A 495 23.80 12.06 -12.24
N PRO A 496 22.56 11.56 -12.09
CA PRO A 496 21.41 12.37 -11.69
C PRO A 496 21.61 13.13 -10.38
N ALA A 497 22.33 12.56 -9.41
CA ALA A 497 22.64 13.22 -8.14
C ALA A 497 23.58 14.42 -8.30
N GLU A 498 24.67 14.24 -9.03
CA GLU A 498 25.69 15.29 -9.26
C GLU A 498 25.12 16.48 -10.02
N VAL A 499 24.36 16.22 -11.08
CA VAL A 499 23.82 17.29 -11.93
C VAL A 499 22.68 18.06 -11.27
N ARG A 500 22.05 17.46 -10.25
CA ARG A 500 20.99 18.08 -9.42
C ARG A 500 21.50 18.65 -8.11
N ASP A 501 22.80 18.52 -7.83
CA ASP A 501 23.44 18.96 -6.57
C ASP A 501 22.75 18.35 -5.33
N LYS A 502 22.52 17.02 -5.36
CA LYS A 502 22.02 16.27 -4.20
C LYS A 502 23.15 16.09 -3.18
N PRO A 503 22.88 16.19 -1.86
CA PRO A 503 23.92 16.19 -0.84
C PRO A 503 24.66 14.85 -0.66
N GLY A 504 24.04 13.72 -1.05
CA GLY A 504 24.61 12.36 -0.96
C GLY A 504 24.45 11.72 0.42
N ASP A 505 24.28 12.50 1.47
CA ASP A 505 23.86 12.06 2.80
C ASP A 505 22.97 13.09 3.50
N GLY A 506 22.21 12.64 4.50
CA GLY A 506 21.35 13.54 5.27
C GLY A 506 20.63 12.82 6.41
N PHE A 507 20.18 13.58 7.39
CA PHE A 507 19.36 13.07 8.49
C PHE A 507 18.11 13.88 8.76
N GLY A 508 17.11 13.19 9.27
CA GLY A 508 15.80 13.75 9.57
C GLY A 508 15.34 13.30 10.94
N TYR A 509 14.67 14.17 11.67
CA TYR A 509 14.05 13.80 12.93
C TYR A 509 12.72 14.51 13.13
N GLY A 510 11.88 13.95 13.97
CA GLY A 510 10.56 14.52 14.12
C GLY A 510 9.63 13.74 15.03
N LEU A 511 8.37 14.10 14.91
CA LEU A 511 7.28 13.57 15.71
C LEU A 511 6.07 13.29 14.83
N GLY A 512 5.26 12.32 15.22
CA GLY A 512 4.06 11.95 14.48
C GLY A 512 2.92 11.52 15.37
N LEU A 513 1.73 11.54 14.78
CA LEU A 513 0.53 10.94 15.29
C LEU A 513 0.22 9.69 14.47
N ARG A 514 -0.18 8.62 15.15
CA ARG A 514 -0.51 7.34 14.55
C ARG A 514 -1.86 6.86 15.09
N ALA A 515 -2.85 6.71 14.22
CA ALA A 515 -4.15 6.15 14.55
C ALA A 515 -4.25 4.73 14.00
N LEU A 516 -4.53 3.75 14.86
CA LEU A 516 -4.89 2.41 14.41
C LEU A 516 -6.37 2.39 14.05
N THR A 517 -6.67 2.27 12.75
CA THR A 517 -8.04 2.23 12.21
C THR A 517 -8.33 0.86 11.62
N SER A 518 -9.60 0.48 11.41
CA SER A 518 -10.02 -0.80 10.80
C SER A 518 -9.35 -1.12 9.45
N PHE A 519 -8.94 -0.10 8.68
CA PHE A 519 -8.27 -0.25 7.39
C PHE A 519 -6.73 -0.23 7.45
N GLY A 520 -6.16 -0.07 8.65
CA GLY A 520 -4.72 -0.01 8.87
C GLY A 520 -4.29 1.20 9.71
N PRO A 521 -2.99 1.29 10.07
CA PRO A 521 -2.44 2.49 10.71
C PRO A 521 -2.48 3.68 9.76
N VAL A 522 -2.97 4.82 10.23
CA VAL A 522 -2.91 6.11 9.55
C VAL A 522 -1.94 7.00 10.32
N ARG A 523 -1.06 7.70 9.59
CA ARG A 523 0.06 8.43 10.17
C ARG A 523 0.09 9.86 9.65
N LEU A 524 0.31 10.81 10.56
CA LEU A 524 0.61 12.20 10.25
C LEU A 524 1.91 12.57 10.97
N GLU A 525 2.95 12.88 10.22
CA GLU A 525 4.30 13.08 10.74
C GLU A 525 4.83 14.46 10.33
N PHE A 526 5.57 15.08 11.23
CA PHE A 526 6.28 16.33 10.99
C PHE A 526 7.77 16.08 11.17
N GLY A 527 8.54 16.23 10.10
CA GLY A 527 9.98 16.03 10.06
C GLY A 527 10.73 17.34 9.83
N ILE A 528 11.92 17.42 10.41
CA ILE A 528 12.91 18.48 10.21
C ILE A 528 14.20 17.79 9.74
N ASN A 529 14.81 18.29 8.67
CA ASN A 529 16.11 17.78 8.19
C ASN A 529 17.29 18.62 8.72
N ASP A 530 18.51 18.18 8.42
CA ASP A 530 19.75 18.82 8.83
C ASP A 530 20.12 20.10 8.06
N GLU A 531 19.43 20.37 6.96
CA GLU A 531 19.46 21.65 6.24
C GLU A 531 18.50 22.70 6.84
N GLY A 532 17.60 22.27 7.73
CA GLY A 532 16.63 23.14 8.41
C GLY A 532 15.27 23.22 7.71
N ASP A 533 15.06 22.45 6.65
CA ASP A 533 13.77 22.30 5.99
C ASP A 533 12.82 21.42 6.80
N THR A 534 11.53 21.58 6.48
CA THR A 534 10.46 20.90 7.21
C THR A 534 9.45 20.29 6.26
N ARG A 535 8.93 19.12 6.61
CA ARG A 535 7.92 18.40 5.81
C ARG A 535 6.81 17.85 6.70
N VAL A 536 5.58 17.95 6.20
CA VAL A 536 4.41 17.26 6.74
C VAL A 536 4.12 16.06 5.86
N ILE A 537 4.00 14.89 6.46
CA ILE A 537 3.88 13.61 5.75
C ILE A 537 2.62 12.91 6.23
N PHE A 538 1.76 12.53 5.29
CA PHE A 538 0.58 11.72 5.56
C PHE A 538 0.76 10.37 4.88
N ASN A 539 0.59 9.28 5.63
CA ASN A 539 0.71 7.91 5.12
C ASN A 539 -0.41 7.02 5.65
N VAL A 540 -0.82 6.05 4.84
CA VAL A 540 -1.65 4.92 5.25
C VAL A 540 -0.80 3.65 5.15
N GLY A 541 -0.81 2.83 6.20
CA GLY A 541 0.07 1.66 6.33
C GLY A 541 1.20 1.85 7.33
N ASP A 542 1.81 0.74 7.73
CA ASP A 542 3.04 0.78 8.53
C ASP A 542 4.24 1.07 7.60
N ARG A 543 5.26 1.76 8.13
CA ARG A 543 6.46 2.09 7.36
C ARG A 543 7.41 0.90 7.25
N PHE A 544 7.39 -0.02 8.22
CA PHE A 544 8.44 -1.04 8.41
C PHE A 544 7.98 -2.49 8.16
#